data_AF-A0ABD5PHW1-F1
#
_entry.id   AF-A0ABD5PHW1-F1
#
_cell.length_a   1.000
_cell.length_b   1.000
_cell.length_c   1.000
_cell.angle_alpha   90.00
_cell.angle_beta   90.00
_cell.angle_gamma   90.00
#
_symmetry.space_group_name_H-M   'P 1'
#
loop_
_entity.id
_entity.type
_entity.pdbx_description
1 polymer ?
#
loop_
_entity_poly.entity_id
_entity_poly.type
_entity_poly.pdbx_seq_one_letter_code
_entity_poly.pdbx_strand_id
1 'polypeptide(L)' 'MDSRGNLYVAAFISASLSYIFNVLAFTGSFDVFRWFVFAVVFLGFTYGFEKFI' A
#
# COMPACT_ATOMS: atom_id res chain seq x y z
N MET A 1 -21.55 2.81 6.54
CA MET A 1 -20.36 2.31 5.82
C MET A 1 -20.03 3.36 4.76
N ASP A 2 -19.15 4.30 5.08
CA ASP A 2 -18.75 5.36 4.15
C ASP A 2 -18.00 4.77 2.96
N SER A 3 -18.52 4.93 1.73
CA SER A 3 -17.91 4.42 0.49
C SER A 3 -16.44 4.82 0.33
N ARG A 4 -16.03 5.95 0.92
CA ARG A 4 -14.65 6.46 0.88
C ARG A 4 -13.67 5.57 1.63
N GLY A 5 -14.04 5.12 2.83
CA GLY A 5 -13.21 4.22 3.64
C GLY A 5 -12.97 2.89 2.93
N ASN A 6 -14.00 2.35 2.26
CA ASN A 6 -13.87 1.11 1.49
C ASN A 6 -12.94 1.28 0.28
N LEU A 7 -12.97 2.45 -0.39
CA LEU A 7 -12.05 2.74 -1.49
C LEU A 7 -10.59 2.82 -1.02
N TYR A 8 -10.32 3.43 0.13
CA TYR A 8 -8.95 3.51 0.66
C TYR A 8 -8.42 2.13 1.05
N VAL A 9 -9.24 1.30 1.68
CA VAL A 9 -8.88 -0.08 2.02
C VAL A 9 -8.63 -0.89 0.73
N ALA A 10 -9.49 -0.76 -0.28
CA ALA A 10 -9.30 -1.42 -1.57
C ALA A 10 -8.01 -0.96 -2.27
N ALA A 11 -7.69 0.34 -2.24
CA ALA A 11 -6.46 0.89 -2.79
C ALA A 11 -5.22 0.39 -2.05
N PHE A 12 -5.27 0.28 -0.72
CA PHE A 12 -4.18 -0.27 0.07
C PHE A 12 -3.93 -1.75 -0.22
N ILE A 13 -5.01 -2.54 -0.33
CA ILE A 13 -4.93 -3.98 -0.63
C ILE A 13 -4.34 -4.20 -2.03
N SER A 14 -4.81 -3.46 -3.03
CA SER A 14 -4.32 -3.60 -4.41
C SER A 14 -2.86 -3.19 -4.54
N ALA A 15 -2.47 -2.06 -3.93
CA ALA A 15 -1.09 -1.58 -3.91
C ALA A 15 -0.15 -2.56 -3.18
N SER A 16 -0.58 -3.11 -2.04
CA SER A 16 0.17 -4.12 -1.29
C SER A 16 0.37 -5.40 -2.07
N LEU A 17 -0.68 -5.93 -2.70
CA LEU A 17 -0.58 -7.12 -3.56
C LEU A 17 0.38 -6.89 -4.72
N SER A 18 0.26 -5.74 -5.40
CA SER A 18 1.16 -5.38 -6.51
C SER A 18 2.62 -5.34 -6.06
N TYR A 19 2.91 -4.72 -4.91
CA TYR A 19 4.26 -4.71 -4.34
C TYR A 19 4.79 -6.11 -4.06
N ILE A 20 3.99 -6.96 -3.41
CA ILE A 20 4.38 -8.33 -3.03
C ILE A 20 4.72 -9.15 -4.28
N PHE A 21 3.85 -9.15 -5.30
CA PHE A 21 4.10 -9.89 -6.53
C PHE A 21 5.30 -9.34 -7.31
N ASN A 22 5.50 -8.03 -7.34
CA ASN A 22 6.64 -7.41 -7.97
C ASN A 22 7.96 -7.86 -7.31
N VAL A 23 8.04 -7.76 -5.98
CA VAL A 23 9.22 -8.20 -5.22
C VAL A 23 9.46 -9.70 -5.36
N LEU A 24 8.41 -10.52 -5.31
CA LEU A 24 8.54 -11.96 -5.54
C LEU A 24 9.06 -12.27 -6.94
N ALA A 25 8.58 -11.55 -7.97
CA ALA A 25 9.00 -11.77 -9.35
C ALA A 25 10.47 -11.43 -9.60
N PHE A 26 10.99 -10.36 -8.99
CA PHE A 26 12.36 -9.91 -9.24
C PHE A 26 13.40 -10.44 -8.25
N THR A 27 13.01 -10.72 -7.01
CA THR A 27 13.94 -11.14 -5.94
C THR A 27 13.69 -12.55 -5.43
N GLY A 28 12.54 -13.18 -5.72
CA GLY A 28 12.19 -14.53 -5.26
C GLY A 28 12.04 -14.68 -3.74
N SER A 29 12.16 -13.58 -2.98
CA SER A 29 12.13 -13.56 -1.52
C SER A 29 11.29 -12.38 -1.04
N PHE A 30 10.48 -12.61 -0.01
CA PHE A 30 9.64 -11.58 0.59
C PHE A 30 10.26 -11.07 1.89
N ASP A 31 10.61 -9.79 1.93
CA ASP A 31 11.10 -9.10 3.11
C ASP A 31 9.96 -8.26 3.72
N VAL A 32 9.48 -8.70 4.89
CA VAL A 32 8.37 -8.07 5.62
C VAL A 32 8.71 -6.65 6.05
N PHE A 33 9.99 -6.36 6.37
CA PHE A 33 10.40 -5.02 6.78
C PHE A 33 10.34 -4.05 5.59
N ARG A 34 10.77 -4.48 4.40
CA ARG A 34 10.63 -3.65 3.19
C ARG A 34 9.18 -3.40 2.82
N TRP A 35 8.32 -4.41 2.96
CA TRP A 35 6.88 -4.24 2.78
C TRP A 35 6.28 -3.27 3.81
N PHE A 36 6.72 -3.33 5.07
CA PHE A 36 6.28 -2.39 6.10
C PHE A 36 6.67 -0.95 5.76
N VAL A 37 7.91 -0.71 5.31
CA VAL A 37 8.33 0.62 4.83
C VAL A 37 7.45 1.08 3.68
N PHE A 38 7.18 0.21 2.70
CA PHE A 38 6.25 0.51 1.61
C PHE A 38 4.85 0.89 2.14
N ALA A 39 4.29 0.13 3.07
CA ALA A 39 2.98 0.38 3.65
C ALA A 39 2.91 1.73 4.39
N VAL A 40 3.93 2.06 5.19
CA VAL A 40 4.03 3.34 5.90
C VAL A 40 4.13 4.50 4.92
N VAL A 41 4.96 4.38 3.89
CA VAL A 41 5.10 5.41 2.85
C VAL A 41 3.79 5.59 2.09
N PHE A 42 3.16 4.50 1.65
CA PHE A 42 1.88 4.52 0.93
C PHE A 42 0.77 5.17 1.75
N LEU A 43 0.61 4.79 3.01
CA LEU A 43 -0.40 5.37 3.91
C LEU A 43 -0.07 6.83 4.24
N GLY A 44 1.20 7.18 4.41
CA GLY A 44 1.66 8.55 4.60
C GLY A 44 1.32 9.45 3.41
N PHE A 45 1.55 8.98 2.18
CA PHE A 45 1.13 9.68 0.97
C PHE A 45 -0.39 9.78 0.85
N THR A 46 -1.12 8.69 1.11
CA THR A 46 -2.59 8.67 1.02
C THR A 46 -3.21 9.67 2.01
N TYR A 47 -2.71 9.71 3.25
CA TYR A 47 -3.15 10.68 4.25
C TYR A 47 -2.71 12.11 3.92
N GLY A 48 -1.50 12.28 3.37
CA GLY A 48 -1.03 13.57 2.87
C GLY A 48 -1.94 14.12 1.79
N PHE A 49 -2.29 13.30 0.79
CA PHE A 49 -3.23 13.67 -0.26
C PHE A 49 -4.62 14.02 0.30
N GLU A 50 -5.14 13.25 1.26
CA GLU A 50 -6.42 13.57 1.90
C GLU A 50 -6.41 14.91 2.65
N LYS A 51 -5.26 15.32 3.22
CA LYS A 51 -5.14 16.59 3.94
C LYS A 51 -4.92 17.79 3.02
N PHE A 52 -4.35 17.58 1.84
CA PHE A 52 -4.02 18.65 0.88
C PHE A 52 -5.13 18.94 -0.14
N ILE A 53 -6.15 18.09 -0.24
CA ILE A 53 -7.31 18.21 -1.14
C ILE A 53 -8.60 18.37 -0.34
#